data_AF-A0AB38X8F9-F1
#
_entry.id   AF-A0AB38X8F9-F1
#
_cell.length_a   1.000
_cell.length_b   1.000
_cell.length_c   1.000
_cell.angle_alpha   90.00
_cell.angle_beta   90.00
_cell.angle_gamma   90.00
#
_symmetry.space_group_name_H-M   'P 1'
#
loop_
_entity.id
_entity.type
_entity.pdbx_description
1 polymer ?
#
loop_
_entity_poly.entity_id
_entity_poly.type
_entity_poly.pdbx_seq_one_letter_code
_entity_poly.pdbx_strand_id
1 'polypeptide(L)'
;MGTKGRRGILTEAVKHKQYAVLLLDEIEKGDQSVQDLFLQILQDGIVHDSYGRAVSFKNTIIVMTTNLAGDLIDDATNYSTTGQGETIDDQIAAFNDSAQQLTNGQNIRVGSGKDADRMALDFNNKLQMELTDYFRPEFVNRIEHKVIFNMLSKPVVHQIAKLNLMRVNKRLQKAEHLEFMYDQRLIKFISDEGFDLSNGARPIAYMTNRKVMAPLARMLIQMKTNGRPSGLRGIRAIVRGHDPIPGEDRFGNRRIEFEAIN
;
A
#
# COMPACT_ATOMS: atom_id res chain seq x y z
N MET A 1 -2.14 -10.40 26.33
CA MET A 1 -2.84 -9.73 27.45
C MET A 1 -1.87 -9.46 28.58
N GLY A 2 -2.13 -8.48 29.44
CA GLY A 2 -1.25 -8.26 30.60
C GLY A 2 -1.17 -9.53 31.48
N THR A 3 0.01 -9.86 32.00
CA THR A 3 0.19 -10.97 32.95
C THR A 3 -0.37 -10.59 34.33
N LYS A 4 -0.53 -11.55 35.27
CA LYS A 4 -0.82 -11.21 36.67
C LYS A 4 0.16 -10.13 37.14
N GLY A 5 -0.35 -8.94 37.45
CA GLY A 5 0.43 -7.76 37.87
C GLY A 5 0.79 -6.74 36.78
N ARG A 6 0.58 -7.02 35.48
CA ARG A 6 0.76 -6.06 34.38
C ARG A 6 -0.57 -5.80 33.67
N ARG A 7 -0.89 -4.53 33.42
CA ARG A 7 -2.09 -4.15 32.65
C ARG A 7 -1.86 -4.47 31.17
N GLY A 8 -2.92 -4.90 30.46
CA GLY A 8 -2.83 -5.18 29.03
C GLY A 8 -2.67 -3.89 28.22
N ILE A 9 -1.69 -3.87 27.31
CA ILE A 9 -1.42 -2.71 26.43
C ILE A 9 -2.68 -2.34 25.64
N LEU A 10 -3.32 -3.35 25.04
CA LEU A 10 -4.53 -3.18 24.22
C LEU A 10 -5.73 -2.70 25.05
N THR A 11 -6.01 -3.36 26.17
CA THR A 11 -7.20 -3.06 26.99
C THR A 11 -7.09 -1.69 27.66
N GLU A 12 -5.91 -1.26 28.09
CA GLU A 12 -5.73 0.10 28.62
C GLU A 12 -5.80 1.16 27.52
N ALA A 13 -5.22 0.92 26.34
CA ALA A 13 -5.28 1.87 25.22
C ALA A 13 -6.74 2.17 24.80
N VAL A 14 -7.57 1.13 24.67
CA VAL A 14 -8.98 1.26 24.26
C VAL A 14 -9.86 1.78 25.40
N LYS A 15 -9.57 1.40 26.66
CA LYS A 15 -10.31 1.90 27.83
C LYS A 15 -10.32 3.43 27.91
N HIS A 16 -9.19 4.08 27.59
CA HIS A 16 -9.08 5.55 27.64
C HIS A 16 -9.55 6.23 26.35
N LYS A 17 -9.73 5.48 25.25
CA LYS A 17 -10.13 5.99 23.92
C LYS A 17 -11.08 5.01 23.22
N GLN A 18 -12.37 5.09 23.55
CA GLN A 18 -13.38 4.18 23.00
C GLN A 18 -13.65 4.40 21.50
N TYR A 19 -13.37 5.61 20.98
CA TYR A 19 -13.38 5.94 19.55
C TYR A 19 -11.96 5.86 19.00
N ALA A 20 -11.59 4.67 18.53
CA ALA A 20 -10.25 4.41 18.03
C ALA A 20 -10.28 3.55 16.77
N VAL A 21 -9.21 3.66 15.98
CA VAL A 21 -8.89 2.68 14.96
C VAL A 21 -7.80 1.77 15.53
N LEU A 22 -8.10 0.48 15.62
CA LEU A 22 -7.16 -0.55 16.02
C LEU A 22 -6.62 -1.25 14.78
N LEU A 23 -5.33 -1.12 14.52
CA LEU A 23 -4.65 -1.82 13.42
C LEU A 23 -3.94 -3.06 13.96
N LEU A 24 -4.26 -4.22 13.39
CA LEU A 24 -3.57 -5.48 13.60
C LEU A 24 -2.85 -5.83 12.30
N ASP A 25 -1.54 -5.59 12.29
CA ASP A 25 -0.72 -5.83 11.11
C ASP A 25 -0.21 -7.27 11.09
N GLU A 26 -0.25 -7.91 9.92
CA GLU A 26 0.23 -9.30 9.70
C GLU A 26 -0.32 -10.28 10.75
N ILE A 27 -1.65 -10.32 10.90
CA ILE A 27 -2.32 -11.08 11.97
C ILE A 27 -2.03 -12.60 11.90
N GLU A 28 -1.65 -13.12 10.74
CA GLU A 28 -1.17 -14.49 10.53
C GLU A 28 0.21 -14.80 11.14
N LYS A 29 0.95 -13.79 11.59
CA LYS A 29 2.19 -14.00 12.35
C LYS A 29 1.95 -14.00 13.86
N GLY A 30 0.72 -13.66 14.28
CA GLY A 30 0.29 -13.66 15.66
C GLY A 30 0.04 -15.07 16.21
N ASP A 31 0.22 -15.21 17.52
CA ASP A 31 -0.13 -16.45 18.23
C ASP A 31 -1.66 -16.68 18.26
N GLN A 32 -2.08 -17.95 18.34
CA GLN A 32 -3.50 -18.33 18.35
C GLN A 32 -4.30 -17.64 19.48
N SER A 33 -3.68 -17.37 20.62
CA SER A 33 -4.32 -16.66 21.74
C SER A 33 -4.73 -15.22 21.39
N VAL A 34 -4.05 -14.60 20.40
CA VAL A 34 -4.44 -13.30 19.86
C VAL A 34 -5.74 -13.43 19.07
N GLN A 35 -5.85 -14.48 18.24
CA GLN A 35 -7.06 -14.75 17.48
C GLN A 35 -8.25 -15.04 18.40
N ASP A 36 -8.05 -15.79 19.49
CA ASP A 36 -9.09 -16.09 20.48
C ASP A 36 -9.64 -14.82 21.16
N LEU A 37 -8.73 -13.92 21.54
CA LEU A 37 -9.09 -12.63 22.09
C LEU A 37 -9.91 -11.80 21.10
N PHE A 38 -9.46 -11.72 19.84
CA PHE A 38 -10.19 -10.93 18.84
C PHE A 38 -11.50 -11.58 18.44
N LEU A 39 -11.61 -12.90 18.46
CA LEU A 39 -12.87 -13.58 18.27
C LEU A 39 -13.89 -13.15 19.34
N GLN A 40 -13.51 -13.09 20.61
CA GLN A 40 -14.37 -12.57 21.67
C GLN A 40 -14.76 -11.11 21.43
N ILE A 41 -13.81 -10.26 21.05
CA ILE A 41 -14.07 -8.84 20.76
C ILE A 41 -15.05 -8.69 19.59
N LEU A 42 -14.87 -9.44 18.51
CA LEU A 42 -15.74 -9.40 17.32
C LEU A 42 -17.12 -10.01 17.57
N GLN A 43 -17.26 -10.88 18.57
CA GLN A 43 -18.54 -11.49 18.95
C GLN A 43 -19.34 -10.59 19.91
N ASP A 44 -18.74 -10.19 21.03
CA ASP A 44 -19.46 -9.53 22.13
C ASP A 44 -19.25 -8.01 22.18
N GLY A 45 -18.23 -7.51 21.48
CA GLY A 45 -17.82 -6.10 21.54
C GLY A 45 -17.30 -5.69 22.93
N ILE A 46 -17.03 -6.66 23.80
CA ILE A 46 -16.58 -6.46 25.19
C ILE A 46 -15.55 -7.55 25.51
N VAL A 47 -14.46 -7.14 26.14
CA VAL A 47 -13.48 -8.07 26.74
C VAL A 47 -13.24 -7.70 28.20
N HIS A 48 -12.94 -8.69 29.02
CA HIS A 48 -12.55 -8.46 30.42
C HIS A 48 -11.03 -8.45 30.55
N ASP A 49 -10.50 -7.48 31.29
CA ASP A 49 -9.06 -7.44 31.61
C ASP A 49 -8.68 -8.42 32.74
N SER A 50 -7.39 -8.45 33.09
CA SER A 50 -6.88 -9.33 34.16
C SER A 50 -7.41 -9.02 35.56
N TYR A 51 -8.10 -7.89 35.74
CA TYR A 51 -8.80 -7.50 36.98
C TYR A 51 -10.31 -7.73 36.87
N GLY A 52 -10.79 -8.36 35.79
CA GLY A 52 -12.22 -8.61 35.55
C GLY A 52 -13.00 -7.37 35.12
N ARG A 53 -12.34 -6.27 34.75
CA ARG A 53 -13.02 -5.04 34.31
C ARG A 53 -13.42 -5.18 32.85
N ALA A 54 -14.69 -4.90 32.54
CA ALA A 54 -15.19 -4.87 31.18
C ALA A 54 -14.62 -3.67 30.40
N VAL A 55 -14.13 -3.93 29.19
CA VAL A 55 -13.64 -2.93 28.23
C VAL A 55 -14.44 -3.10 26.95
N SER A 56 -15.15 -2.04 26.53
CA SER A 56 -15.97 -2.06 25.33
C SER A 56 -15.17 -1.65 24.09
N PHE A 57 -15.36 -2.40 23.01
CA PHE A 57 -14.83 -2.18 21.67
C PHE A 57 -15.93 -1.78 20.67
N LYS A 58 -17.16 -1.55 21.12
CA LYS A 58 -18.33 -1.27 20.26
C LYS A 58 -18.17 -0.01 19.38
N ASN A 59 -17.30 0.93 19.78
CA ASN A 59 -17.03 2.16 19.04
C ASN A 59 -15.63 2.17 18.40
N THR A 60 -14.98 1.00 18.31
CA THR A 60 -13.64 0.84 17.77
C THR A 60 -13.71 0.21 16.38
N ILE A 61 -13.10 0.87 15.39
CA ILE A 61 -12.90 0.27 14.06
C ILE A 61 -11.67 -0.63 14.15
N ILE A 62 -11.84 -1.91 13.84
CA ILE A 62 -10.75 -2.89 13.83
C ILE A 62 -10.36 -3.13 12.38
N VAL A 63 -9.11 -2.83 12.05
CA VAL A 63 -8.50 -3.09 10.75
C VAL A 63 -7.46 -4.19 10.94
N MET A 64 -7.59 -5.26 10.17
CA MET A 64 -6.64 -6.38 10.15
C MET A 64 -6.01 -6.43 8.77
N THR A 65 -4.71 -6.67 8.71
CA THR A 65 -4.01 -6.96 7.46
C THR A 65 -3.47 -8.38 7.50
N THR A 66 -3.42 -9.01 6.34
CA THR A 66 -2.84 -10.34 6.18
C THR A 66 -2.28 -10.49 4.78
N ASN A 67 -1.19 -11.26 4.64
CA ASN A 67 -0.58 -11.56 3.35
C ASN A 67 -0.85 -13.00 2.86
N LEU A 68 -1.74 -13.76 3.53
CA LEU A 68 -2.00 -15.17 3.19
C LEU A 68 -2.40 -15.40 1.73
N ALA A 69 -3.22 -14.52 1.16
CA ALA A 69 -3.71 -14.64 -0.22
C ALA A 69 -2.84 -13.91 -1.25
N GLY A 70 -1.58 -13.58 -0.93
CA GLY A 70 -0.68 -12.82 -1.80
C GLY A 70 -0.52 -13.48 -3.18
N ASP A 71 -0.09 -14.74 -3.21
CA ASP A 71 0.13 -15.48 -4.45
C ASP A 71 -1.16 -15.61 -5.30
N LEU A 72 -2.30 -15.79 -4.65
CA LEU A 72 -3.60 -15.87 -5.32
C LEU A 72 -4.00 -14.55 -5.99
N ILE A 73 -3.73 -13.42 -5.34
CA ILE A 73 -3.97 -12.06 -5.88
C ILE A 73 -3.02 -11.80 -7.05
N ASP A 74 -1.77 -12.24 -6.94
CA ASP A 74 -0.74 -12.08 -7.96
C ASP A 74 -1.13 -12.85 -9.23
N ASP A 75 -1.53 -14.11 -9.09
CA ASP A 75 -2.01 -14.94 -10.20
C ASP A 75 -3.24 -14.33 -10.87
N ALA A 76 -4.25 -13.93 -10.09
CA ALA A 76 -5.47 -13.34 -10.63
C ALA A 76 -5.18 -12.05 -11.42
N THR A 77 -4.29 -11.20 -10.90
CA THR A 77 -3.87 -9.96 -11.59
C THR A 77 -3.14 -10.28 -12.89
N ASN A 78 -2.24 -11.28 -12.90
CA ASN A 78 -1.50 -11.67 -14.11
C ASN A 78 -2.40 -12.27 -15.19
N TYR A 79 -3.40 -13.09 -14.84
CA TYR A 79 -4.33 -13.67 -15.81
C TYR A 79 -5.13 -12.59 -16.55
N SER A 80 -5.59 -11.55 -15.86
CA SER A 80 -6.29 -10.40 -16.47
C SER A 80 -5.45 -9.57 -17.44
N THR A 81 -4.11 -9.76 -17.48
CA THR A 81 -3.20 -9.02 -18.36
C THR A 81 -2.97 -9.67 -19.73
N THR A 82 -3.52 -10.87 -19.97
CA THR A 82 -3.26 -11.65 -21.20
C THR A 82 -4.33 -11.52 -22.30
N GLY A 83 -5.40 -10.76 -22.07
CA GLY A 83 -6.48 -10.55 -23.04
C GLY A 83 -6.11 -9.62 -24.19
N GLN A 84 -6.34 -10.05 -25.43
CA GLN A 84 -6.24 -9.21 -26.62
C GLN A 84 -7.62 -8.60 -26.94
N GLY A 85 -7.73 -7.25 -26.93
CA GLY A 85 -8.86 -6.53 -27.53
C GLY A 85 -9.46 -5.38 -26.72
N GLU A 86 -9.34 -5.42 -25.39
CA GLU A 86 -9.64 -4.30 -24.48
C GLU A 86 -8.35 -3.81 -23.83
N THR A 87 -8.32 -2.60 -23.26
CA THR A 87 -7.12 -2.21 -22.51
C THR A 87 -7.01 -3.12 -21.29
N ILE A 88 -5.80 -3.63 -21.02
CA ILE A 88 -5.50 -4.48 -19.86
C ILE A 88 -6.01 -3.83 -18.56
N ASP A 89 -5.96 -2.50 -18.49
CA ASP A 89 -6.43 -1.72 -17.34
C ASP A 89 -7.95 -1.85 -17.12
N ASP A 90 -8.76 -1.93 -18.19
CA ASP A 90 -10.22 -2.08 -18.10
C ASP A 90 -10.60 -3.48 -17.58
N GLN A 91 -9.89 -4.52 -18.01
CA GLN A 91 -10.12 -5.90 -17.55
C GLN A 91 -9.75 -6.08 -16.08
N ILE A 92 -8.62 -5.50 -15.65
CA ILE A 92 -8.21 -5.50 -14.24
C ILE A 92 -9.23 -4.72 -13.40
N ALA A 93 -9.70 -3.57 -13.87
CA ALA A 93 -10.71 -2.78 -13.15
C ALA A 93 -12.02 -3.57 -12.98
N ALA A 94 -12.53 -4.18 -14.05
CA ALA A 94 -13.74 -4.99 -13.99
C ALA A 94 -13.60 -6.20 -13.05
N PHE A 95 -12.48 -6.92 -13.11
CA PHE A 95 -12.20 -8.01 -12.17
C PHE A 95 -12.14 -7.52 -10.72
N ASN A 96 -11.42 -6.44 -10.45
CA ASN A 96 -11.27 -5.88 -9.10
C ASN A 96 -12.61 -5.46 -8.52
N ASP A 97 -13.46 -4.81 -9.32
CA ASP A 97 -14.79 -4.38 -8.91
C ASP A 97 -15.67 -5.59 -8.57
N SER A 98 -15.69 -6.63 -9.42
CA SER A 98 -16.44 -7.86 -9.15
C SER A 98 -15.89 -8.61 -7.93
N ALA A 99 -14.57 -8.70 -7.76
CA ALA A 99 -13.95 -9.34 -6.60
C ALA A 99 -14.30 -8.61 -5.28
N GLN A 100 -14.30 -7.27 -5.29
CA GLN A 100 -14.64 -6.46 -4.13
C GLN A 100 -16.15 -6.47 -3.80
N GLN A 101 -17.02 -6.64 -4.80
CA GLN A 101 -18.47 -6.80 -4.57
C GLN A 101 -18.79 -8.14 -3.90
N LEU A 102 -18.18 -9.23 -4.35
CA LEU A 102 -18.37 -10.57 -3.78
C LEU A 102 -17.89 -10.66 -2.33
N THR A 103 -16.74 -10.06 -2.00
CA THR A 103 -16.24 -10.00 -0.61
C THR A 103 -17.14 -9.22 0.34
N ASN A 104 -17.93 -8.27 -0.18
CA ASN A 104 -18.94 -7.53 0.57
C ASN A 104 -20.29 -8.26 0.66
N GLY A 105 -20.37 -9.52 0.23
CA GLY A 105 -21.58 -10.33 0.29
C GLY A 105 -22.65 -9.95 -0.73
N GLN A 106 -22.29 -9.21 -1.79
CA GLN A 106 -23.22 -8.88 -2.87
C GLN A 106 -23.33 -10.04 -3.85
N ASN A 107 -24.57 -10.38 -4.22
CA ASN A 107 -24.83 -11.37 -5.26
C ASN A 107 -24.59 -10.73 -6.64
N ILE A 108 -23.51 -11.12 -7.31
CA ILE A 108 -23.30 -10.76 -8.71
C ILE A 108 -24.17 -11.66 -9.58
N ARG A 109 -25.17 -11.05 -10.26
CA ARG A 109 -25.86 -11.71 -11.37
C ARG A 109 -24.90 -11.75 -12.55
N VAL A 110 -24.33 -12.92 -12.83
CA VAL A 110 -23.42 -13.14 -13.96
C VAL A 110 -24.07 -12.60 -15.24
N GLY A 111 -23.57 -11.46 -15.70
CA GLY A 111 -24.14 -10.65 -16.78
C GLY A 111 -23.23 -10.61 -17.99
N SER A 112 -23.27 -9.50 -18.74
CA SER A 112 -22.58 -9.30 -20.02
C SER A 112 -21.05 -9.46 -19.99
N GLY A 113 -20.42 -9.59 -18.82
CA GLY A 113 -18.99 -9.86 -18.59
C GLY A 113 -18.72 -11.29 -18.07
N LYS A 114 -19.25 -12.30 -18.75
CA LYS A 114 -19.28 -13.72 -18.32
C LYS A 114 -17.95 -14.26 -17.76
N ASP A 115 -16.82 -13.82 -18.31
CA ASP A 115 -15.51 -14.36 -17.93
C ASP A 115 -14.95 -13.68 -16.68
N ALA A 116 -15.05 -12.35 -16.56
CA ALA A 116 -14.60 -11.61 -15.38
C ALA A 116 -15.39 -12.01 -14.12
N ASP A 117 -16.72 -12.13 -14.22
CA ASP A 117 -17.57 -12.55 -13.10
C ASP A 117 -17.24 -13.98 -12.64
N ARG A 118 -16.98 -14.89 -13.58
CA ARG A 118 -16.57 -16.27 -13.28
C ARG A 118 -15.20 -16.33 -12.62
N MET A 119 -14.24 -15.57 -13.12
CA MET A 119 -12.91 -15.46 -12.52
C MET A 119 -12.98 -14.87 -11.11
N ALA A 120 -13.78 -13.83 -10.90
CA ALA A 120 -13.99 -13.23 -9.58
C ALA A 120 -14.63 -14.22 -8.59
N LEU A 121 -15.57 -15.07 -9.06
CA LEU A 121 -16.18 -16.12 -8.24
C LEU A 121 -15.16 -17.20 -7.85
N ASP A 122 -14.39 -17.71 -8.82
CA ASP A 122 -13.33 -18.70 -8.57
C ASP A 122 -12.27 -18.14 -7.60
N PHE A 123 -11.84 -16.90 -7.83
CA PHE A 123 -10.94 -16.18 -6.94
C PHE A 123 -11.49 -16.07 -5.52
N ASN A 124 -12.76 -15.67 -5.36
CA ASN A 124 -13.37 -15.55 -4.02
C ASN A 124 -13.48 -16.89 -3.30
N ASN A 125 -13.79 -17.98 -4.02
CA ASN A 125 -13.81 -19.31 -3.43
C ASN A 125 -12.43 -19.72 -2.93
N LYS A 126 -11.39 -19.53 -3.75
CA LYS A 126 -10.00 -19.79 -3.37
C LYS A 126 -9.56 -18.92 -2.19
N LEU A 127 -9.93 -17.63 -2.20
CA LEU A 127 -9.65 -16.71 -1.10
C LEU A 127 -10.29 -17.18 0.21
N GLN A 128 -11.56 -17.63 0.18
CA GLN A 128 -12.18 -18.19 1.37
C GLN A 128 -11.46 -19.44 1.85
N MET A 129 -11.09 -20.36 0.95
CA MET A 129 -10.33 -21.58 1.30
C MET A 129 -9.02 -21.22 2.00
N GLU A 130 -8.20 -20.36 1.41
CA GLU A 130 -6.93 -19.91 1.97
C GLU A 130 -7.09 -19.28 3.37
N LEU A 131 -8.12 -18.44 3.53
CA LEU A 131 -8.42 -17.83 4.83
C LEU A 131 -8.88 -18.87 5.86
N THR A 132 -9.70 -19.86 5.47
CA THR A 132 -10.20 -20.89 6.38
C THR A 132 -9.20 -22.00 6.70
N ASP A 133 -8.18 -22.17 5.87
CA ASP A 133 -7.07 -23.09 6.11
C ASP A 133 -6.17 -22.59 7.25
N TYR A 134 -6.02 -21.26 7.35
CA TYR A 134 -5.22 -20.63 8.41
C TYR A 134 -6.09 -20.16 9.60
N PHE A 135 -7.14 -19.38 9.35
CA PHE A 135 -8.02 -18.87 10.40
C PHE A 135 -9.22 -19.80 10.59
N ARG A 136 -9.69 -19.93 11.83
CA ARG A 136 -10.90 -20.71 12.09
C ARG A 136 -12.11 -20.09 11.38
N PRO A 137 -13.02 -20.90 10.81
CA PRO A 137 -14.17 -20.38 10.07
C PRO A 137 -15.02 -19.38 10.87
N GLU A 138 -15.20 -19.57 12.17
CA GLU A 138 -15.93 -18.63 13.02
C GLU A 138 -15.24 -17.27 13.18
N PHE A 139 -13.92 -17.18 12.99
CA PHE A 139 -13.21 -15.90 12.94
C PHE A 139 -13.44 -15.21 11.60
N VAL A 140 -13.24 -15.94 10.50
CA VAL A 140 -13.43 -15.42 9.13
C VAL A 140 -14.87 -14.93 8.90
N ASN A 141 -15.86 -15.63 9.45
CA ASN A 141 -17.28 -15.28 9.35
C ASN A 141 -17.67 -14.04 10.17
N ARG A 142 -16.82 -13.59 11.10
CA ARG A 142 -17.04 -12.38 11.91
C ARG A 142 -16.41 -11.13 11.31
N ILE A 143 -15.64 -11.29 10.24
CA ILE A 143 -15.09 -10.18 9.46
C ILE A 143 -16.20 -9.67 8.54
N GLU A 144 -16.69 -8.47 8.82
CA GLU A 144 -17.79 -7.84 8.07
C GLU A 144 -17.37 -7.49 6.64
N HIS A 145 -16.18 -6.87 6.49
CA HIS A 145 -15.67 -6.43 5.20
C HIS A 145 -14.28 -7.00 4.96
N LYS A 146 -14.14 -7.79 3.89
CA LYS A 146 -12.85 -8.29 3.40
C LYS A 146 -12.43 -7.39 2.24
N VAL A 147 -11.38 -6.60 2.44
CA VAL A 147 -10.87 -5.67 1.41
C VAL A 147 -9.68 -6.33 0.73
N ILE A 148 -9.75 -6.47 -0.59
CA ILE A 148 -8.66 -7.06 -1.38
C ILE A 148 -7.79 -5.92 -1.90
N PHE A 149 -6.48 -6.01 -1.64
CA PHE A 149 -5.50 -5.08 -2.17
C PHE A 149 -4.83 -5.70 -3.39
N ASN A 150 -5.24 -5.28 -4.58
CA ASN A 150 -4.68 -5.78 -5.83
C ASN A 150 -3.29 -5.19 -6.08
N MET A 151 -2.52 -5.86 -6.94
CA MET A 151 -1.27 -5.31 -7.45
C MET A 151 -1.48 -3.93 -8.08
N LEU A 152 -0.48 -3.07 -7.92
CA LEU A 152 -0.54 -1.71 -8.42
C LEU A 152 -0.29 -1.68 -9.93
N SER A 153 -1.25 -1.17 -10.70
CA SER A 153 -1.06 -0.96 -12.14
C SER A 153 -0.01 0.13 -12.41
N LYS A 154 0.61 0.09 -13.59
CA LYS A 154 1.61 1.11 -14.01
C LYS A 154 1.08 2.55 -13.87
N PRO A 155 -0.18 2.87 -14.26
CA PRO A 155 -0.74 4.20 -14.03
C PRO A 155 -0.77 4.60 -12.54
N VAL A 156 -1.16 3.68 -11.65
CA VAL A 156 -1.21 3.93 -10.20
C VAL A 156 0.19 4.14 -9.64
N VAL A 157 1.16 3.30 -10.02
CA VAL A 157 2.58 3.43 -9.66
C VAL A 157 3.12 4.80 -10.08
N HIS A 158 2.81 5.23 -11.30
CA HIS A 158 3.18 6.55 -11.82
C HIS A 158 2.58 7.69 -10.98
N GLN A 159 1.31 7.57 -10.55
CA GLN A 159 0.69 8.54 -9.64
C GLN A 159 1.37 8.56 -8.26
N ILE A 160 1.72 7.40 -7.71
CA ILE A 160 2.43 7.30 -6.42
C ILE A 160 3.81 7.97 -6.52
N ALA A 161 4.56 7.75 -7.61
CA ALA A 161 5.82 8.42 -7.87
C ALA A 161 5.64 9.95 -7.89
N LYS A 162 4.61 10.45 -8.59
CA LYS A 162 4.26 11.87 -8.62
C LYS A 162 3.97 12.41 -7.22
N LEU A 163 3.18 11.70 -6.41
CA LEU A 163 2.86 12.12 -5.03
C LEU A 163 4.10 12.17 -4.14
N ASN A 164 5.02 11.22 -4.27
CA ASN A 164 6.27 11.23 -3.52
C ASN A 164 7.17 12.41 -3.91
N LEU A 165 7.29 12.73 -5.20
CA LEU A 165 8.02 13.92 -5.65
C LEU A 165 7.36 15.22 -5.18
N MET A 166 6.02 15.29 -5.16
CA MET A 166 5.30 16.43 -4.58
C MET A 166 5.60 16.60 -3.09
N ARG A 167 5.74 15.50 -2.33
CA ARG A 167 6.14 15.56 -0.91
C ARG A 167 7.58 16.09 -0.76
N VAL A 168 8.49 15.72 -1.66
CA VAL A 168 9.85 16.29 -1.70
C VAL A 168 9.79 17.80 -1.93
N ASN A 169 9.02 18.26 -2.92
CA ASN A 169 8.85 19.69 -3.20
C ASN A 169 8.30 20.44 -1.97
N LYS A 170 7.22 19.94 -1.34
CA LYS A 170 6.65 20.54 -0.13
C LYS A 170 7.66 20.63 1.02
N ARG A 171 8.49 19.59 1.22
CA ARG A 171 9.53 19.59 2.25
C ARG A 171 10.62 20.62 1.95
N LEU A 172 11.07 20.70 0.71
CA LEU A 172 12.10 21.67 0.29
C LEU A 172 11.60 23.11 0.44
N GLN A 173 10.38 23.38 -0.01
CA GLN A 173 9.75 24.70 0.12
C GLN A 173 9.62 25.11 1.59
N LYS A 174 9.19 24.20 2.47
CA LYS A 174 9.03 24.48 3.90
C LYS A 174 10.37 24.70 4.61
N ALA A 175 11.41 23.95 4.25
CA ALA A 175 12.69 23.99 4.95
C ALA A 175 13.63 25.10 4.45
N GLU A 176 13.67 25.34 3.14
CA GLU A 176 14.68 26.18 2.50
C GLU A 176 14.09 27.30 1.64
N HIS A 177 12.75 27.41 1.57
CA HIS A 177 12.02 28.33 0.69
C HIS A 177 12.42 28.19 -0.79
N LEU A 178 12.75 26.96 -1.20
CA LEU A 178 13.12 26.62 -2.58
C LEU A 178 12.06 25.76 -3.24
N GLU A 179 11.84 25.99 -4.53
CA GLU A 179 11.00 25.14 -5.35
C GLU A 179 11.80 23.96 -5.92
N PHE A 180 11.24 22.75 -5.86
CA PHE A 180 11.76 21.59 -6.57
C PHE A 180 11.01 21.40 -7.89
N MET A 181 11.69 21.63 -9.00
CA MET A 181 11.12 21.55 -10.35
C MET A 181 11.52 20.22 -11.02
N TYR A 182 10.58 19.58 -11.70
CA TYR A 182 10.84 18.35 -12.45
C TYR A 182 9.79 18.15 -13.56
N ASP A 183 10.13 17.32 -14.55
CA ASP A 183 9.25 16.99 -15.67
C ASP A 183 8.65 15.56 -15.54
N GLN A 184 7.85 15.18 -16.54
CA GLN A 184 7.26 13.85 -16.63
C GLN A 184 8.32 12.74 -16.72
N ARG A 185 9.51 13.02 -17.28
CA ARG A 185 10.57 12.02 -17.40
C ARG A 185 11.10 11.61 -16.04
N LEU A 186 11.17 12.52 -15.06
CA LEU A 186 11.52 12.15 -13.69
C LEU A 186 10.46 11.24 -13.05
N ILE A 187 9.18 11.52 -13.27
CA ILE A 187 8.10 10.68 -12.71
C ILE A 187 8.19 9.28 -13.30
N LYS A 188 8.33 9.18 -14.63
CA LYS A 188 8.53 7.91 -15.35
C LYS A 188 9.78 7.18 -14.87
N PHE A 189 10.90 7.88 -14.70
CA PHE A 189 12.14 7.28 -14.20
C PHE A 189 11.95 6.65 -12.81
N ILE A 190 11.32 7.38 -11.89
CA ILE A 190 11.07 6.89 -10.52
C ILE A 190 10.03 5.77 -10.50
N SER A 191 9.00 5.81 -11.35
CA SER A 191 8.03 4.72 -11.46
C SER A 191 8.68 3.47 -12.06
N ASP A 192 9.49 3.60 -13.11
CA ASP A 192 10.13 2.46 -13.77
C ASP A 192 11.18 1.79 -12.88
N GLU A 193 12.05 2.56 -12.20
CA GLU A 193 13.06 1.97 -11.31
C GLU A 193 12.51 1.57 -9.93
N GLY A 194 11.39 2.15 -9.51
CA GLY A 194 10.76 1.90 -8.21
C GLY A 194 9.64 0.87 -8.23
N PHE A 195 9.33 0.30 -9.40
CA PHE A 195 8.31 -0.73 -9.56
C PHE A 195 8.94 -2.11 -9.44
N ASP A 196 8.42 -2.89 -8.50
CA ASP A 196 8.69 -4.32 -8.37
C ASP A 196 7.36 -5.02 -8.15
N LEU A 197 7.03 -5.97 -9.03
CA LEU A 197 5.78 -6.75 -8.96
C LEU A 197 5.64 -7.47 -7.61
N SER A 198 6.74 -7.95 -7.03
CA SER A 198 6.74 -8.72 -5.78
C SER A 198 6.67 -7.87 -4.51
N ASN A 199 7.08 -6.60 -4.58
CA ASN A 199 7.21 -5.72 -3.41
C ASN A 199 6.25 -4.51 -3.43
N GLY A 200 5.36 -4.43 -4.44
CA GLY A 200 4.42 -3.34 -4.64
C GLY A 200 5.12 -1.97 -4.80
N ALA A 201 4.50 -0.90 -4.29
CA ALA A 201 5.06 0.46 -4.36
C ALA A 201 6.07 0.79 -3.25
N ARG A 202 6.38 -0.13 -2.34
CA ARG A 202 7.36 0.10 -1.26
C ARG A 202 8.72 0.59 -1.79
N PRO A 203 9.25 0.06 -2.91
CA PRO A 203 10.51 0.55 -3.47
C PRO A 203 10.43 1.97 -4.01
N ILE A 204 9.26 2.50 -4.40
CA ILE A 204 9.13 3.87 -4.97
C ILE A 204 9.57 4.94 -3.97
N ALA A 205 9.13 4.85 -2.71
CA ALA A 205 9.51 5.81 -1.68
C ALA A 205 11.02 5.76 -1.40
N TYR A 206 11.58 4.55 -1.36
CA TYR A 206 13.02 4.33 -1.22
C TYR A 206 13.80 4.91 -2.41
N MET A 207 13.35 4.65 -3.64
CA MET A 207 14.00 5.15 -4.86
C MET A 207 13.92 6.67 -4.95
N THR A 208 12.77 7.27 -4.59
CA THR A 208 12.64 8.73 -4.47
C THR A 208 13.64 9.29 -3.46
N ASN A 209 13.77 8.66 -2.28
CA ASN A 209 14.72 9.11 -1.27
C ASN A 209 16.17 9.00 -1.76
N ARG A 210 16.56 7.84 -2.28
CA ARG A 210 17.93 7.55 -2.72
C ARG A 210 18.36 8.39 -3.93
N LYS A 211 17.50 8.52 -4.94
CA LYS A 211 17.82 9.14 -6.24
C LYS A 211 17.50 10.64 -6.29
N VAL A 212 16.62 11.13 -5.41
CA VAL A 212 16.21 12.55 -5.41
C VAL A 212 16.53 13.24 -4.10
N MET A 213 15.95 12.79 -2.99
CA MET A 213 16.09 13.50 -1.71
C MET A 213 17.56 13.57 -1.26
N ALA A 214 18.26 12.43 -1.22
CA ALA A 214 19.63 12.38 -0.71
C ALA A 214 20.62 13.23 -1.55
N PRO A 215 20.57 13.22 -2.90
CA PRO A 215 21.31 14.18 -3.71
C PRO A 215 20.96 15.65 -3.42
N LEU A 216 19.66 16.00 -3.33
CA LEU A 216 19.23 17.36 -3.00
C LEU A 216 19.79 17.81 -1.64
N ALA A 217 19.70 16.97 -0.62
CA ALA A 217 20.24 17.28 0.71
C ALA A 217 21.75 17.54 0.66
N ARG A 218 22.52 16.70 -0.05
CA ARG A 218 23.97 16.91 -0.24
C ARG A 218 24.28 18.23 -0.94
N MET A 219 23.55 18.54 -2.02
CA MET A 219 23.70 19.80 -2.75
C MET A 219 23.42 21.02 -1.86
N LEU A 220 22.36 20.97 -1.05
CA LEU A 220 22.03 22.05 -0.11
C LEU A 220 23.10 22.23 0.98
N ILE A 221 23.63 21.14 1.54
CA ILE A 221 24.71 21.21 2.52
C ILE A 221 25.95 21.85 1.88
N GLN A 222 26.33 21.43 0.67
CA GLN A 222 27.46 22.03 -0.05
C GLN A 222 27.26 23.52 -0.33
N MET A 223 26.05 23.95 -0.70
CA MET A 223 25.73 25.37 -0.87
C MET A 223 25.80 26.16 0.43
N LYS A 224 25.43 25.56 1.57
CA LYS A 224 25.57 26.21 2.88
C LYS A 224 27.04 26.39 3.27
N THR A 225 27.91 25.46 2.91
CA THR A 225 29.35 25.54 3.18
C THR A 225 30.09 26.48 2.23
N ASN A 226 29.81 26.40 0.92
CA ASN A 226 30.55 27.13 -0.11
C ASN A 226 29.95 28.51 -0.45
N GLY A 227 28.81 28.86 0.16
CA GLY A 227 28.03 30.04 -0.17
C GLY A 227 26.89 29.72 -1.14
N ARG A 228 25.68 30.16 -0.78
CA ARG A 228 24.47 29.95 -1.58
C ARG A 228 24.46 30.94 -2.76
N PRO A 229 24.19 30.51 -4.00
CA PRO A 229 24.08 31.42 -5.14
C PRO A 229 23.08 32.54 -4.87
N SER A 230 23.46 33.77 -5.24
CA SER A 230 22.59 34.93 -5.11
C SER A 230 21.38 34.77 -6.04
N GLY A 231 20.17 34.90 -5.48
CA GLY A 231 18.93 34.75 -6.23
C GLY A 231 18.42 33.32 -6.38
N LEU A 232 18.99 32.31 -5.71
CA LEU A 232 18.51 30.93 -5.82
C LEU A 232 17.01 30.81 -5.45
N ARG A 233 16.18 30.47 -6.44
CA ARG A 233 14.73 30.26 -6.32
C ARG A 233 14.34 28.80 -6.23
N GLY A 234 15.13 27.91 -6.83
CA GLY A 234 14.78 26.49 -6.87
C GLY A 234 15.91 25.58 -7.32
N ILE A 235 15.60 24.30 -7.35
CA ILE A 235 16.45 23.25 -7.88
C ILE A 235 15.61 22.46 -8.89
N ARG A 236 16.14 22.29 -10.10
CA ARG A 236 15.54 21.49 -11.15
C ARG A 236 16.22 20.13 -11.24
N ALA A 237 15.43 19.05 -11.27
CA ALA A 237 15.90 17.73 -11.64
C ALA A 237 15.63 17.45 -13.11
N ILE A 238 16.65 16.98 -13.83
CA ILE A 238 16.57 16.64 -15.25
C ILE A 238 17.02 15.20 -15.44
N VAL A 239 16.21 14.40 -16.13
CA VAL A 239 16.59 13.03 -16.51
C VAL A 239 17.28 13.06 -17.88
N ARG A 240 18.55 12.64 -17.91
CA ARG A 240 19.33 12.43 -19.14
C ARG A 240 19.42 10.94 -19.47
N GLY A 241 19.79 10.62 -20.71
CA GLY A 241 19.93 9.24 -21.20
C GLY A 241 18.67 8.71 -21.91
N HIS A 242 18.73 7.46 -22.35
CA HIS A 242 17.63 6.75 -23.04
C HIS A 242 16.94 5.75 -22.13
N ASP A 243 15.64 5.56 -22.36
CA ASP A 243 14.83 4.54 -21.67
C ASP A 243 15.31 3.11 -22.05
N PRO A 244 15.13 2.12 -21.16
CA PRO A 244 15.33 0.72 -21.52
C PRO A 244 14.50 0.33 -22.75
N ILE A 245 15.10 -0.44 -23.65
CA ILE A 245 14.47 -0.95 -24.87
C ILE A 245 14.21 -2.45 -24.67
N PRO A 246 12.94 -2.90 -24.60
CA PRO A 246 12.62 -4.31 -24.41
C PRO A 246 13.30 -5.20 -25.47
N GLY A 247 14.01 -6.23 -25.02
CA GLY A 247 14.70 -7.18 -25.90
C GLY A 247 16.11 -6.75 -26.35
N GLU A 248 16.47 -5.47 -26.26
CA GLU A 248 17.77 -4.96 -26.70
C GLU A 248 18.62 -4.41 -25.54
N ASP A 249 18.06 -3.50 -24.74
CA ASP A 249 18.71 -2.87 -23.61
C ASP A 249 17.78 -2.89 -22.40
N ARG A 250 17.97 -3.87 -21.53
CA ARG A 250 17.13 -4.07 -20.35
C ARG A 250 17.33 -2.99 -19.28
N PHE A 251 18.42 -2.25 -19.33
CA PHE A 251 18.82 -1.34 -18.24
C PHE A 251 18.65 0.13 -18.61
N GLY A 252 18.80 0.48 -19.89
CA GLY A 252 18.94 1.88 -20.31
C GLY A 252 20.19 2.51 -19.67
N ASN A 253 20.32 3.84 -19.77
CA ASN A 253 21.42 4.57 -19.13
C ASN A 253 20.97 5.86 -18.44
N ARG A 254 19.70 5.90 -18.01
CA ARG A 254 19.09 7.10 -17.45
C ARG A 254 19.80 7.54 -16.18
N ARG A 255 20.04 8.84 -16.05
CA ARG A 255 20.61 9.47 -14.85
C ARG A 255 19.91 10.79 -14.54
N ILE A 256 19.87 11.13 -13.25
CA ILE A 256 19.31 12.41 -12.79
C ILE A 256 20.45 13.39 -12.57
N GLU A 257 20.33 14.56 -13.19
CA GLU A 257 21.17 15.73 -12.95
C GLU A 257 20.35 16.80 -12.23
N PHE A 258 21.00 17.57 -11.36
CA PHE A 258 20.37 18.63 -10.57
C PHE A 258 21.01 19.98 -10.91
N GLU A 259 20.18 20.97 -11.21
CA GLU A 259 20.60 22.30 -11.60
C GLU A 259 19.98 23.34 -10.67
N ALA A 260 20.78 24.30 -10.21
CA ALA A 260 20.31 25.45 -9.44
C ALA A 260 19.58 26.43 -10.37
N ILE A 261 18.43 26.94 -9.93
CA ILE A 261 17.63 27.90 -10.67
C ILE A 261 17.61 29.23 -9.89
N ASN A 262 17.99 30.31 -10.57
CA ASN A 262 17.98 31.69 -10.05
C ASN A 262 16.75 32.47 -10.53
#